data_AF-A0AAX6RK55-F1
#
_entry.id   AF-A0AAX6RK55-F1
#
_cell.length_a   1.000
_cell.length_b   1.000
_cell.length_c   1.000
_cell.angle_alpha   90.00
_cell.angle_beta   90.00
_cell.angle_gamma   90.00
#
_symmetry.space_group_name_H-M   'P 1'
#
loop_
_entity.id
_entity.type
_entity.pdbx_description
1 polymer ?
#
loop_
_entity_poly.entity_id
_entity_poly.type
_entity_poly.pdbx_seq_one_letter_code
_entity_poly.pdbx_strand_id
1 'polypeptide(L)'
;MEAVYDHFADSGSSEPEINVLIGCVTAVTEGIVYINKETSFRLDTVCEGFVPYKGDWLEVVYSTEPGISHIKAYSVKSMNSRHVDEVSITSVHGRHGVIDNKIFFTLDSLKLPAGYVPQRYDVVNVVVVESTQSCYLWRAVSMTLAHRC
;
A
#
# COMPACT_ATOMS: atom_id res chain seq x y z
N MET A 1 24.79 58.36 23.50
CA MET A 1 25.02 56.91 23.37
C MET A 1 23.67 56.27 23.62
N GLU A 2 22.92 55.95 22.57
CA GLU A 2 21.66 55.22 22.67
C GLU A 2 21.58 54.34 21.43
N ALA A 3 21.84 53.04 21.59
CA ALA A 3 21.69 52.05 20.53
C ALA A 3 20.37 51.30 20.79
N VAL A 4 19.42 51.53 19.90
CA VAL A 4 18.15 50.81 19.83
C VAL A 4 18.48 49.37 19.42
N TYR A 5 18.32 48.41 20.33
CA TYR A 5 18.40 47.00 20.00
C TYR A 5 17.08 46.59 19.35
N ASP A 6 17.13 46.40 18.04
CA ASP A 6 16.02 45.90 17.23
C ASP A 6 15.80 44.41 17.55
N HIS A 7 14.57 44.06 17.90
CA HIS A 7 14.14 42.70 18.16
C HIS A 7 13.99 41.96 16.83
N PHE A 8 15.03 41.24 16.42
CA PHE A 8 14.88 40.22 15.37
C PHE A 8 14.07 39.06 15.93
N ALA A 9 12.77 39.08 15.66
CA ALA A 9 11.93 37.90 15.75
C ALA A 9 12.42 36.93 14.69
N ASP A 10 13.24 35.97 15.12
CA ASP A 10 13.58 34.77 14.37
C ASP A 10 12.27 34.04 14.07
N SER A 11 11.72 34.25 12.88
CA SER A 11 10.62 33.44 12.37
C SER A 11 11.21 32.07 12.03
N GLY A 12 11.39 31.25 13.06
CA GLY A 12 11.82 29.88 12.89
C GLY A 12 10.88 29.21 11.90
N SER A 13 11.36 28.93 10.69
CA SER A 13 10.67 28.04 9.79
C SER A 13 10.72 26.67 10.46
N SER A 14 9.65 26.31 11.18
CA SER A 14 9.50 24.97 11.71
C SER A 14 9.36 24.05 10.49
N GLU A 15 10.46 23.42 10.08
CA GLU A 15 10.39 22.36 9.10
C GLU A 15 9.37 21.31 9.60
N PRO A 16 8.52 20.78 8.70
CA PRO A 16 7.51 19.82 9.12
C PRO A 16 8.20 18.56 9.68
N GLU A 17 7.78 18.14 10.87
CA GLU A 17 8.33 16.94 11.52
C GLU A 17 8.01 15.69 10.67
N ILE A 18 9.06 15.06 10.15
CA ILE A 18 8.95 13.84 9.34
C ILE A 18 8.89 12.63 10.26
N ASN A 19 7.81 11.87 10.14
CA ASN A 19 7.49 10.71 10.95
C ASN A 19 7.35 9.46 10.08
N VAL A 20 7.47 8.28 10.72
CA VAL A 20 7.22 6.98 10.08
C VAL A 20 6.10 6.25 10.82
N LEU A 21 5.13 5.74 10.07
CA LEU A 21 4.00 4.95 10.56
C LEU A 21 4.03 3.57 9.91
N ILE A 22 3.88 2.53 10.72
CA ILE A 22 3.57 1.17 10.24
C ILE A 22 2.13 0.85 10.62
N GLY A 23 1.32 0.44 9.65
CA GLY A 23 -0.09 0.15 9.92
C GLY A 23 -0.79 -0.65 8.85
N CYS A 24 -1.90 -1.26 9.23
CA CYS A 24 -2.75 -2.04 8.34
C CYS A 24 -3.86 -1.15 7.75
N VAL A 25 -4.08 -1.25 6.44
CA VAL A 25 -5.16 -0.53 5.75
C VAL A 25 -6.51 -1.08 6.20
N THR A 26 -7.32 -0.27 6.86
CA THR A 26 -8.66 -0.65 7.31
C THR A 26 -9.73 -0.42 6.25
N ALA A 27 -9.56 0.60 5.40
CA ALA A 27 -10.45 0.92 4.29
C ALA A 27 -9.74 1.75 3.21
N VAL A 28 -10.25 1.66 1.98
CA VAL A 28 -9.93 2.58 0.88
C VAL A 28 -11.25 3.08 0.32
N THR A 29 -11.52 4.38 0.43
CA THR A 29 -12.80 4.98 -0.01
C THR A 29 -12.52 6.34 -0.63
N GLU A 30 -13.09 6.62 -1.80
CA GLU A 30 -12.96 7.92 -2.49
C GLU A 30 -11.50 8.39 -2.68
N GLY A 31 -10.59 7.46 -2.93
CA GLY A 31 -9.17 7.77 -3.08
C GLY A 31 -8.46 8.14 -1.78
N ILE A 32 -9.07 7.85 -0.62
CA ILE A 32 -8.46 8.00 0.71
C ILE A 32 -8.17 6.61 1.27
N VAL A 33 -6.94 6.43 1.75
CA VAL A 33 -6.48 5.22 2.43
C VAL A 33 -6.55 5.47 3.93
N TYR A 34 -7.27 4.61 4.64
CA TYR A 34 -7.42 4.67 6.09
C TYR A 34 -6.55 3.60 6.75
N ILE A 35 -5.69 4.01 7.67
CA ILE A 35 -4.97 3.09 8.55
C ILE A 35 -5.81 2.84 9.80
N ASN A 36 -6.36 3.91 10.39
CA ASN A 36 -7.31 3.84 11.49
C ASN A 36 -8.30 5.02 11.41
N LYS A 37 -9.13 5.24 12.44
CA LYS A 37 -10.12 6.32 12.48
C LYS A 37 -9.51 7.73 12.45
N GLU A 38 -8.28 7.87 12.94
CA GLU A 38 -7.59 9.14 13.15
C GLU A 38 -6.46 9.36 12.13
N THR A 39 -6.08 8.32 11.38
CA THR A 39 -4.94 8.35 10.46
C THR A 39 -5.31 7.85 9.07
N SER A 40 -5.23 8.75 8.10
CA SER A 40 -5.52 8.48 6.70
C SER A 40 -4.74 9.41 5.78
N PHE A 41 -4.53 9.01 4.53
CA PHE A 41 -3.80 9.77 3.52
C PHE A 41 -4.45 9.58 2.14
N ARG A 42 -4.12 10.45 1.18
CA ARG A 42 -4.66 10.35 -0.18
C ARG A 42 -3.88 9.34 -1.02
N LEU A 43 -4.61 8.55 -1.80
CA LEU A 43 -4.08 7.51 -2.69
C LEU A 43 -3.26 8.07 -3.87
N ASP A 44 -3.47 9.34 -4.24
CA ASP A 44 -2.65 10.04 -5.23
C ASP A 44 -1.19 10.28 -4.75
N THR A 45 -0.91 10.00 -3.49
CA THR A 45 0.45 9.92 -2.95
C THR A 45 1.25 8.79 -3.61
N VAL A 46 2.56 8.98 -3.75
CA VAL A 46 3.50 8.00 -4.32
C VAL A 46 3.45 6.67 -3.55
N CYS A 47 2.76 5.69 -4.13
CA CYS A 47 2.78 4.29 -3.70
C CYS A 47 3.79 3.52 -4.55
N GLU A 48 4.77 2.88 -3.90
CA GLU A 48 5.83 2.17 -4.62
C GLU A 48 5.33 0.85 -5.20
N GLY A 49 4.95 0.85 -6.48
CA GLY A 49 4.77 -0.37 -7.27
C GLY A 49 3.40 -1.05 -7.17
N PHE A 50 2.52 -0.66 -6.25
CA PHE A 50 1.18 -1.22 -6.11
C PHE A 50 0.14 -0.20 -5.64
N VAL A 51 -1.13 -0.58 -5.74
CA VAL A 51 -2.26 0.20 -5.20
C VAL A 51 -2.63 -0.40 -3.84
N PRO A 52 -2.51 0.36 -2.73
CA PRO A 52 -2.99 -0.07 -1.43
C PRO A 52 -4.41 -0.59 -1.47
N TYR A 53 -4.64 -1.70 -0.76
CA TYR A 53 -5.94 -2.33 -0.63
C TYR A 53 -6.19 -2.63 0.84
N LYS A 54 -7.47 -2.77 1.22
CA LYS A 54 -7.83 -3.16 2.58
C LYS A 54 -7.01 -4.39 3.02
N GLY A 55 -6.56 -4.42 4.25
CA GLY A 55 -5.76 -5.50 4.82
C GLY A 55 -4.25 -5.37 4.62
N ASP A 56 -3.77 -4.55 3.69
CA ASP A 56 -2.33 -4.40 3.42
C ASP A 56 -1.59 -3.77 4.58
N TRP A 57 -0.39 -4.27 4.87
CA TRP A 57 0.52 -3.65 5.81
C TRP A 57 1.43 -2.67 5.09
N LEU A 58 1.44 -1.43 5.56
CA LEU A 58 2.18 -0.33 4.95
C LEU A 58 3.19 0.28 5.92
N GLU A 59 4.29 0.76 5.37
CA GLU A 59 5.16 1.77 5.97
C GLU A 59 4.93 3.10 5.26
N VAL A 60 4.61 4.13 6.03
CA VAL A 60 4.27 5.46 5.53
C VAL A 60 5.19 6.49 6.16
N VAL A 61 5.95 7.21 5.33
CA VAL A 61 6.71 8.39 5.74
C VAL A 61 5.82 9.62 5.55
N TYR A 62 5.62 10.43 6.58
CA TYR A 62 4.63 11.50 6.56
C TYR A 62 4.99 12.70 7.45
N SER A 63 4.25 13.79 7.31
CA SER A 63 4.15 14.86 8.31
C SER A 63 2.69 15.14 8.65
N THR A 64 2.46 15.75 9.81
CA THR A 64 1.16 16.28 10.21
C THR A 64 1.09 17.77 9.91
N GLU A 65 -0.09 18.26 9.52
CA GLU A 65 -0.35 19.68 9.32
C GLU A 65 -1.56 20.09 10.17
N PRO A 66 -1.47 21.14 11.00
CA PRO A 66 -2.59 21.58 11.82
C PRO A 66 -3.82 21.92 10.98
N GLY A 67 -4.99 21.40 11.39
CA GLY A 67 -6.27 21.67 10.71
C GLY A 67 -6.56 20.78 9.50
N ILE A 68 -5.65 19.86 9.12
CA ILE A 68 -5.90 18.86 8.07
C ILE A 68 -6.24 17.51 8.73
N SER A 69 -7.30 16.86 8.25
CA SER A 69 -7.77 15.55 8.76
C SER A 69 -6.95 14.35 8.30
N HIS A 70 -6.06 14.56 7.32
CA HIS A 70 -5.24 13.53 6.68
C HIS A 70 -3.77 13.87 6.84
N ILE A 71 -2.94 12.85 7.05
CA ILE A 71 -1.49 13.03 7.07
C ILE A 71 -1.01 13.35 5.65
N LYS A 72 0.05 14.15 5.57
CA LYS A 72 0.76 14.39 4.31
C LYS A 72 1.80 13.30 4.14
N ALA A 73 1.46 12.28 3.37
CA ALA A 73 2.36 11.18 3.08
C ALA A 73 3.36 11.57 1.97
N TYR A 74 4.62 11.21 2.16
CA TYR A 74 5.73 11.43 1.23
C TYR A 74 6.14 10.15 0.51
N SER A 75 6.04 9.02 1.21
CA SER A 75 6.36 7.70 0.67
C SER A 75 5.43 6.68 1.30
N VAL A 76 4.86 5.81 0.48
CA VAL A 76 4.02 4.68 0.90
C VAL A 76 4.58 3.41 0.30
N LYS A 77 5.03 2.50 1.18
CA LYS A 77 5.60 1.21 0.81
C LYS A 77 4.83 0.10 1.47
N SER A 78 4.84 -1.09 0.86
CA SER A 78 4.45 -2.30 1.59
C SER A 78 5.47 -2.54 2.70
N MET A 79 5.01 -2.96 3.88
CA MET A 79 5.89 -3.34 4.98
C MET A 79 6.82 -4.49 4.57
N ASN A 80 6.29 -5.47 3.82
CA ASN A 80 7.07 -6.54 3.22
C ASN A 80 6.59 -6.83 1.80
N SER A 81 7.52 -7.10 0.88
CA SER A 81 7.22 -7.52 -0.48
C SER A 81 8.21 -8.56 -0.96
N ARG A 82 7.78 -9.44 -1.86
CA ARG A 82 8.68 -10.42 -2.50
C ARG A 82 8.13 -10.89 -3.85
N HIS A 83 9.05 -11.35 -4.69
CA HIS A 83 8.73 -12.11 -5.89
C HIS A 83 8.59 -13.59 -5.54
N VAL A 84 7.61 -14.26 -6.15
CA VAL A 84 7.41 -15.70 -6.02
C VAL A 84 7.16 -16.26 -7.41
N ASP A 85 8.06 -17.13 -7.84
CA ASP A 85 8.09 -17.70 -9.19
C ASP A 85 7.44 -19.09 -9.24
N GLU A 86 6.83 -19.40 -10.38
CA GLU A 86 6.31 -20.72 -10.75
C GLU A 86 5.39 -21.36 -9.69
N VAL A 87 4.43 -20.59 -9.19
CA VAL A 87 3.43 -21.06 -8.22
C VAL A 87 2.07 -21.29 -8.88
N SER A 88 1.35 -22.33 -8.45
CA SER A 88 0.07 -22.70 -9.05
C SER A 88 -1.12 -22.00 -8.40
N ILE A 89 -2.09 -21.57 -9.22
CA ILE A 89 -3.40 -21.12 -8.74
C ILE A 89 -4.19 -22.33 -8.23
N THR A 90 -4.45 -22.41 -6.93
CA THR A 90 -5.13 -23.54 -6.30
C THR A 90 -6.65 -23.40 -6.28
N SER A 91 -7.16 -22.17 -6.30
CA SER A 91 -8.59 -21.91 -6.43
C SER A 91 -8.91 -20.57 -7.08
N VAL A 92 -10.05 -20.50 -7.77
CA VAL A 92 -10.62 -19.28 -8.34
C VAL A 92 -12.11 -19.27 -8.03
N HIS A 93 -12.60 -18.18 -7.43
CA HIS A 93 -13.99 -17.96 -7.05
C HIS A 93 -14.39 -16.53 -7.44
N GLY A 94 -15.03 -16.38 -8.60
CA GLY A 94 -15.44 -15.08 -9.13
C GLY A 94 -14.21 -14.18 -9.39
N ARG A 95 -14.14 -13.04 -8.69
CA ARG A 95 -13.03 -12.08 -8.80
C ARG A 95 -11.89 -12.33 -7.80
N HIS A 96 -11.94 -13.45 -7.07
CA HIS A 96 -10.96 -13.80 -6.06
C HIS A 96 -10.34 -15.17 -6.35
N GLY A 97 -9.18 -15.43 -5.76
CA GLY A 97 -8.60 -16.76 -5.79
C GLY A 97 -7.40 -16.89 -4.86
N VAL A 98 -6.79 -18.07 -4.89
CA VAL A 98 -5.70 -18.46 -4.01
C VAL A 98 -4.59 -19.11 -4.83
N ILE A 99 -3.35 -18.77 -4.53
CA ILE A 99 -2.13 -19.29 -5.15
C ILE A 99 -1.33 -20.04 -4.08
N ASP A 100 -0.85 -21.23 -4.40
CA ASP A 100 -0.11 -22.13 -3.49
C ASP A 100 -0.78 -22.34 -2.12
N ASN A 101 -2.12 -22.25 -2.05
CA ASN A 101 -2.89 -22.29 -0.80
C ASN A 101 -2.51 -21.24 0.27
N LYS A 102 -1.72 -20.22 -0.08
CA LYS A 102 -1.14 -19.27 0.89
C LYS A 102 -1.30 -17.81 0.51
N ILE A 103 -1.46 -17.52 -0.78
CA ILE A 103 -1.45 -16.16 -1.31
C ILE A 103 -2.84 -15.86 -1.87
N PHE A 104 -3.50 -14.85 -1.31
CA PHE A 104 -4.77 -14.37 -1.82
C PHE A 104 -4.56 -13.51 -3.07
N PHE A 105 -5.52 -13.50 -4.00
CA PHE A 105 -5.59 -12.44 -4.99
C PHE A 105 -7.03 -11.96 -5.19
N THR A 106 -7.15 -10.70 -5.58
CA THR A 106 -8.40 -10.09 -6.06
C THR A 106 -8.13 -9.35 -7.36
N LEU A 107 -9.00 -9.56 -8.35
CA LEU A 107 -8.94 -8.86 -9.64
C LEU A 107 -9.20 -7.34 -9.51
N ASP A 108 -9.62 -6.86 -8.34
CA ASP A 108 -9.90 -5.44 -8.09
C ASP A 108 -8.64 -4.59 -7.93
N SER A 109 -7.53 -5.20 -7.52
CA SER A 109 -6.25 -4.51 -7.31
C SER A 109 -5.05 -5.24 -7.91
N LEU A 110 -5.25 -6.43 -8.49
CA LEU A 110 -4.20 -7.21 -9.13
C LEU A 110 -3.88 -6.65 -10.52
N LYS A 111 -2.60 -6.33 -10.76
CA LYS A 111 -2.10 -6.00 -12.09
C LYS A 111 -1.89 -7.28 -12.90
N LEU A 112 -2.54 -7.36 -14.06
CA LEU A 112 -2.47 -8.50 -14.98
C LEU A 112 -2.09 -8.05 -16.39
N PRO A 113 -1.38 -8.90 -17.17
CA PRO A 113 -1.26 -8.73 -18.61
C PRO A 113 -2.62 -8.60 -19.29
N ALA A 114 -2.69 -7.78 -20.33
CA ALA A 114 -3.92 -7.56 -21.07
C ALA A 114 -4.47 -8.88 -21.64
N GLY A 115 -5.76 -9.14 -21.39
CA GLY A 115 -6.46 -10.35 -21.85
C GLY A 115 -6.19 -11.61 -21.05
N TYR A 116 -5.27 -11.59 -20.07
CA TYR A 116 -5.06 -12.73 -19.19
C TYR A 116 -6.18 -12.82 -18.14
N VAL A 117 -6.85 -13.98 -18.10
CA VAL A 117 -7.84 -14.33 -17.09
C VAL A 117 -7.28 -15.49 -16.27
N PRO A 118 -7.01 -15.30 -14.96
CA PRO A 118 -6.45 -16.34 -14.11
C PRO A 118 -7.37 -17.57 -14.02
N GLN A 119 -6.80 -18.75 -14.24
CA GLN A 119 -7.51 -20.03 -14.15
C GLN A 119 -6.90 -20.93 -13.09
N ARG A 120 -7.71 -21.81 -12.52
CA ARG A 120 -7.20 -22.85 -11.61
C ARG A 120 -6.17 -23.70 -12.36
N TYR A 121 -5.04 -23.96 -11.70
CA TYR A 121 -3.87 -24.68 -12.22
C TYR A 121 -2.99 -23.92 -13.21
N ASP A 122 -3.27 -22.64 -13.52
CA ASP A 122 -2.25 -21.80 -14.14
C ASP A 122 -1.02 -21.73 -13.22
N VAL A 123 0.17 -21.85 -13.80
CA VAL A 123 1.44 -21.61 -13.12
C VAL A 123 1.86 -20.17 -13.40
N VAL A 124 2.07 -19.39 -12.35
CA VAL A 124 2.24 -17.93 -12.43
C VAL A 124 3.45 -17.44 -11.64
N ASN A 125 4.00 -16.32 -12.08
CA ASN A 125 4.96 -15.53 -11.32
C ASN A 125 4.21 -14.34 -10.70
N VAL A 126 4.44 -14.09 -9.41
CA VAL A 126 3.70 -13.05 -8.68
C VAL A 126 4.60 -12.17 -7.83
N VAL A 127 4.25 -10.89 -7.77
CA VAL A 127 4.72 -10.00 -6.70
C VAL A 127 3.65 -10.02 -5.62
N VAL A 128 4.08 -10.27 -4.38
CA VAL A 128 3.18 -10.31 -3.22
C VAL A 128 3.57 -9.26 -2.19
N VAL A 129 2.57 -8.78 -1.47
CA VAL A 129 2.71 -7.88 -0.32
C VAL A 129 2.10 -8.52 0.91
N GLU A 130 2.64 -8.18 2.08
CA GLU A 130 2.08 -8.60 3.35
C GLU A 130 0.70 -7.95 3.57
N SER A 131 -0.27 -8.77 3.94
CA SER A 131 -1.67 -8.37 4.03
C SER A 131 -2.40 -9.25 5.03
N THR A 132 -3.59 -8.84 5.44
CA THR A 132 -4.52 -9.63 6.27
C THR A 132 -5.80 -9.93 5.51
N GLN A 133 -5.69 -10.07 4.19
CA GLN A 133 -6.82 -10.35 3.32
C GLN A 133 -7.37 -11.76 3.57
N SER A 134 -8.62 -11.81 4.05
CA SER A 134 -9.28 -13.04 4.50
C SER A 134 -8.49 -13.73 5.62
N CYS A 135 -7.97 -14.94 5.38
CA CYS A 135 -7.14 -15.71 6.32
C CYS A 135 -5.68 -15.83 5.85
N TYR A 136 -5.28 -15.04 4.85
CA TYR A 136 -3.97 -15.11 4.22
C TYR A 136 -3.08 -13.94 4.65
N LEU A 137 -1.79 -14.24 4.88
CA LEU A 137 -0.77 -13.26 5.26
C LEU A 137 -0.17 -12.52 4.05
N TRP A 138 -0.46 -12.99 2.84
CA TRP A 138 0.09 -12.45 1.60
C TRP A 138 -1.04 -12.27 0.60
N ARG A 139 -0.99 -11.15 -0.15
CA ARG A 139 -1.78 -11.02 -1.38
C ARG A 139 -0.91 -10.71 -2.58
N ALA A 140 -1.32 -11.16 -3.75
CA ALA A 140 -0.70 -10.78 -5.01
C ALA A 140 -1.11 -9.34 -5.40
N VAL A 141 -0.13 -8.57 -5.89
CA VAL A 141 -0.31 -7.21 -6.45
C VAL A 141 -0.01 -7.15 -7.95
N SER A 142 0.79 -8.08 -8.45
CA SER A 142 0.93 -8.34 -9.89
C SER A 142 1.11 -9.82 -10.16
N MET A 143 0.67 -10.27 -11.32
CA MET A 143 0.74 -11.68 -11.72
C MET A 143 0.97 -11.79 -13.22
N THR A 144 1.86 -12.69 -13.63
CA THR A 144 2.09 -13.05 -15.03
C THR A 144 2.02 -14.57 -15.20
N LEU A 145 1.47 -15.03 -16.32
CA LEU A 145 1.42 -16.45 -16.65
C LEU A 145 2.83 -16.95 -17.02
N ALA A 146 3.29 -18.00 -16.36
CA ALA A 146 4.50 -18.72 -16.75
C ALA A 146 4.14 -19.80 -17.77
N HIS A 147 3.23 -20.71 -17.42
CA HIS A 147 2.69 -21.73 -18.31
C HIS A 147 1.35 -22.28 -17.79
N ARG A 148 0.60 -22.93 -18.69
CA ARG A 148 -0.59 -23.70 -18.32
C ARG A 148 -0.20 -25.17 -18.19
N CYS A 149 -0.64 -25.80 -17.11
CA CYS A 149 -0.63 -27.26 -17.00
C CYS A 149 -1.64 -27.90 -17.95
#